data_AF-A0A955NB87-F1
#
_entry.id   AF-A0A955NB87-F1
#
_cell.length_a   1.000
_cell.length_b   1.000
_cell.length_c   1.000
_cell.angle_alpha   90.00
_cell.angle_beta   90.00
_cell.angle_gamma   90.00
#
_symmetry.space_group_name_H-M   'P 1'
#
loop_
_entity.id
_entity.type
_entity.pdbx_description
1 polymer ?
#
loop_
_entity_poly.entity_id
_entity_poly.type
_entity_poly.pdbx_seq_one_letter_code
_entity_poly.pdbx_strand_id
1 'polypeptide(L)'
;MKLSPKKEPSAVDQSELEAAATDLCRSLQEQGHIAYWAGGAVRDRLLGIPLHDIDVATTAEPTEILSRFKKSVLVGESFGVVRVEHCDHWFEVATFRTDGVYLDGRHPERVTYSKDPKTDAKRRDFTVNALFYDPVADKVHDFVEGRKDLE
;
A
#
# COMPACT_ATOMS: atom_id res chain seq x y z
N MET A 1 -20.28 4.50 -19.91
CA MET A 1 -19.14 5.44 -19.78
C MET A 1 -17.90 4.67 -20.19
N LYS A 2 -17.34 4.93 -21.39
CA LYS A 2 -16.16 4.20 -21.88
C LYS A 2 -14.96 4.70 -21.07
N LEU A 3 -14.37 3.81 -20.27
CA LEU A 3 -13.06 4.06 -19.66
C LEU A 3 -12.08 4.27 -20.81
N SER A 4 -11.55 5.49 -20.93
CA SER A 4 -10.41 5.76 -21.80
C SER A 4 -9.27 4.82 -21.42
N PRO A 5 -8.51 4.26 -22.38
CA PRO A 5 -7.37 3.43 -22.05
C PRO A 5 -6.40 4.24 -21.18
N LYS A 6 -6.01 3.69 -20.03
CA LYS A 6 -4.94 4.27 -19.21
C LYS A 6 -3.71 4.39 -20.11
N LYS A 7 -3.21 5.61 -20.31
CA LYS A 7 -1.98 5.88 -21.07
C LYS A 7 -0.84 5.12 -20.39
N GLU A 8 0.02 4.47 -21.17
CA GLU A 8 1.23 3.86 -20.60
C GLU A 8 2.07 4.96 -19.92
N PRO A 9 2.46 4.78 -18.65
CA PRO A 9 3.27 5.74 -17.93
C PRO A 9 4.63 5.81 -18.63
N SER A 10 5.10 7.03 -18.85
CA SER A 10 6.46 7.22 -19.33
C SER A 10 7.46 6.82 -18.24
N ALA A 11 8.69 6.46 -18.61
CA ALA A 11 9.73 6.16 -17.61
C ALA A 11 9.98 7.33 -16.62
N VAL A 12 9.75 8.57 -17.05
CA VAL A 12 9.82 9.77 -16.21
C VAL A 12 8.68 9.78 -15.19
N ASP A 13 7.46 9.53 -15.66
CA ASP A 13 6.23 9.47 -14.83
C ASP A 13 6.32 8.36 -13.75
N GLN A 14 6.89 7.20 -14.11
CA GLN A 14 7.16 6.14 -13.12
C GLN A 14 8.20 6.58 -12.08
N SER A 15 9.31 7.21 -12.49
CA SER A 15 10.33 7.66 -11.54
C SER A 15 9.79 8.72 -10.57
N GLU A 16 8.92 9.61 -11.03
CA GLU A 16 8.26 10.61 -10.19
C GLU A 16 7.28 9.97 -9.22
N LEU A 17 6.48 9.00 -9.69
CA LEU A 17 5.57 8.20 -8.86
C LEU A 17 6.32 7.46 -7.74
N GLU A 18 7.44 6.79 -8.06
CA GLU A 18 8.28 6.08 -7.09
C GLU A 18 8.91 7.05 -6.07
N ALA A 19 9.40 8.21 -6.52
CA ALA A 19 9.97 9.22 -5.63
C ALA A 19 8.90 9.79 -4.67
N ALA A 20 7.71 10.09 -5.18
CA ALA A 20 6.58 10.56 -4.38
C ALA A 20 6.12 9.52 -3.36
N ALA A 21 5.99 8.25 -3.74
CA ALA A 21 5.63 7.17 -2.84
C ALA A 21 6.70 6.95 -1.75
N THR A 22 7.98 7.05 -2.12
CA THR A 22 9.12 6.96 -1.18
C THR A 22 9.06 8.07 -0.16
N ASP A 23 8.82 9.31 -0.59
CA ASP A 23 8.74 10.47 0.29
C ASP A 23 7.52 10.39 1.23
N LEU A 24 6.38 9.89 0.74
CA LEU A 24 5.21 9.60 1.58
C LEU A 24 5.54 8.59 2.68
N CYS A 25 6.19 7.47 2.33
CA CYS A 25 6.65 6.49 3.32
C CYS A 25 7.61 7.12 4.33
N ARG A 26 8.60 7.90 3.87
CA ARG A 26 9.55 8.60 4.74
C ARG A 26 8.83 9.52 5.74
N SER A 27 7.89 10.33 5.28
CA SER A 27 7.11 11.23 6.12
C SER A 27 6.35 10.50 7.23
N LEU A 28 5.83 9.31 6.97
CA LEU A 28 5.19 8.47 8.00
C LEU A 28 6.22 7.85 8.94
N GLN A 29 7.35 7.37 8.41
CA GLN A 29 8.43 6.76 9.19
C GLN A 29 9.09 7.76 10.17
N GLU A 30 9.24 9.02 9.78
CA GLU A 30 9.74 10.10 10.65
C GLU A 30 8.85 10.35 11.88
N GLN A 31 7.59 9.89 11.86
CA GLN A 31 6.67 9.96 12.99
C GLN A 31 6.66 8.69 13.85
N GLY A 32 7.57 7.75 13.56
CA GLY A 32 7.67 6.47 14.27
C GLY A 32 6.71 5.39 13.77
N HIS A 33 6.05 5.61 12.63
CA HIS A 33 5.23 4.58 12.01
C HIS A 33 6.06 3.67 11.10
N ILE A 34 5.62 2.43 10.92
CA ILE A 34 6.06 1.64 9.77
C ILE A 34 5.25 2.10 8.56
N ALA A 35 5.89 2.29 7.41
CA ALA A 35 5.20 2.55 6.14
C ALA A 35 5.99 1.93 4.98
N TYR A 36 5.33 1.08 4.21
CA TYR A 36 5.91 0.30 3.11
C TYR A 36 5.03 0.39 1.86
N TRP A 37 5.62 0.24 0.69
CA TRP A 37 4.86 -0.14 -0.50
C TRP A 37 4.30 -1.55 -0.30
N ALA A 38 3.15 -1.85 -0.89
CA ALA A 38 2.46 -3.11 -0.70
C ALA A 38 1.89 -3.66 -2.01
N GLY A 39 1.64 -4.98 -2.02
CA GLY A 39 0.79 -5.59 -3.04
C GLY A 39 1.41 -5.65 -4.44
N GLY A 40 0.58 -5.39 -5.45
CA GLY A 40 0.93 -5.52 -6.86
C GLY A 40 2.15 -4.70 -7.25
N ALA A 41 2.29 -3.48 -6.71
CA ALA A 41 3.44 -2.62 -6.97
C ALA A 41 4.78 -3.26 -6.57
N VAL A 42 4.80 -3.99 -5.45
CA VAL A 42 6.02 -4.68 -4.99
C VAL A 42 6.33 -5.88 -5.88
N ARG A 43 5.31 -6.68 -6.22
CA ARG A 43 5.42 -7.80 -7.16
C ARG A 43 5.95 -7.32 -8.52
N ASP A 44 5.32 -6.30 -9.09
CA ASP A 44 5.62 -5.81 -10.43
C ASP A 44 7.02 -5.20 -10.48
N ARG A 45 7.44 -4.46 -9.44
CA ARG A 45 8.82 -3.98 -9.28
C ARG A 45 9.83 -5.13 -9.29
N LEU A 46 9.56 -6.20 -8.56
CA LEU A 46 10.46 -7.36 -8.49
C LEU A 46 10.55 -8.11 -9.82
N LEU A 47 9.50 -8.09 -10.63
CA LEU A 47 9.46 -8.68 -11.97
C LEU A 47 9.97 -7.74 -13.08
N GLY A 48 10.36 -6.50 -12.75
CA GLY A 48 10.77 -5.49 -13.73
C GLY A 48 9.62 -5.01 -14.62
N ILE A 49 8.38 -5.14 -14.16
CA ILE A 49 7.18 -4.66 -14.84
C ILE A 49 6.98 -3.18 -14.49
N PRO A 50 6.63 -2.31 -15.47
CA PRO A 50 6.34 -0.90 -15.20
C PRO A 50 5.24 -0.71 -14.14
N LEU A 51 5.47 0.22 -13.22
CA LEU A 51 4.52 0.55 -12.16
C LEU A 51 3.53 1.60 -12.64
N HIS A 52 2.25 1.33 -12.48
CA HIS A 52 1.16 2.26 -12.82
C HIS A 52 0.52 2.91 -11.59
N ASP A 53 0.63 2.24 -10.45
CA ASP A 53 0.13 2.63 -9.15
C ASP A 53 1.03 2.04 -8.05
N ILE A 54 1.05 2.69 -6.89
CA ILE A 54 1.77 2.23 -5.70
C ILE A 54 0.84 2.36 -4.50
N ASP A 55 0.53 1.23 -3.89
CA ASP A 55 -0.20 1.19 -2.63
C ASP A 55 0.77 1.24 -1.46
N VAL A 56 0.39 1.93 -0.39
CA VAL A 56 1.18 2.04 0.85
C VAL A 56 0.43 1.39 2.00
N ALA A 57 1.13 0.57 2.78
CA ALA A 57 0.62 0.00 4.00
C ALA A 57 1.40 0.50 5.21
N THR A 58 0.71 0.87 6.29
CA THR A 58 1.32 1.56 7.42
C THR A 58 0.72 1.17 8.77
N THR A 59 1.46 1.39 9.85
CA THR A 59 0.92 1.33 11.23
C THR A 59 0.11 2.56 11.61
N ALA A 60 0.18 3.65 10.84
CA ALA A 60 -0.59 4.86 11.07
C ALA A 60 -2.08 4.57 10.86
N GLU A 61 -2.91 4.93 11.82
CA GLU A 61 -4.36 4.78 11.73
C GLU A 61 -4.96 5.85 10.82
N PRO A 62 -6.17 5.65 10.26
CA PRO A 62 -6.74 6.59 9.30
C PRO A 62 -6.83 8.02 9.84
N THR A 63 -7.11 8.20 11.12
CA THR A 63 -7.17 9.51 11.79
C THR A 63 -5.80 10.19 11.85
N GLU A 64 -4.72 9.43 12.07
CA GLU A 64 -3.33 9.93 12.06
C GLU A 64 -2.93 10.36 10.63
N ILE A 65 -3.29 9.56 9.63
CA ILE A 65 -3.05 9.87 8.20
C ILE A 65 -3.81 11.14 7.79
N LEU A 66 -5.10 11.21 8.11
CA LEU A 66 -5.95 12.38 7.79
C LEU A 66 -5.45 13.66 8.45
N SER A 67 -4.97 13.56 9.70
CA SER A 67 -4.37 14.69 10.42
C SER A 67 -3.06 15.17 9.76
N ARG A 68 -2.26 14.23 9.26
CA ARG A 68 -0.95 14.52 8.68
C ARG A 68 -1.01 15.12 7.27
N PHE A 69 -1.89 14.63 6.43
CA PHE A 69 -1.95 14.97 5.02
C PHE A 69 -3.19 15.81 4.71
N LYS A 70 -3.00 17.10 4.41
CA LYS A 70 -4.11 18.04 4.17
C LYS A 70 -5.03 17.63 3.03
N LYS A 71 -4.46 17.09 1.96
CA LYS A 71 -5.21 16.58 0.81
C LYS A 71 -5.35 15.07 0.95
N SER A 72 -6.27 14.66 1.81
CA SER A 72 -6.55 13.26 2.04
C SER A 72 -8.05 13.03 2.25
N VAL A 73 -8.51 11.84 1.85
CA VAL A 73 -9.92 11.46 1.92
C VAL A 73 -10.02 10.00 2.35
N LEU A 74 -10.84 9.73 3.37
CA LEU A 74 -11.19 8.36 3.75
C LEU A 74 -12.09 7.76 2.66
N VAL A 75 -11.66 6.68 2.01
CA VAL A 75 -12.40 6.04 0.90
C VAL A 75 -12.90 4.63 1.24
N GLY A 76 -12.53 4.09 2.39
CA GLY A 76 -13.03 2.81 2.87
C GLY A 76 -13.06 2.76 4.38
N GLU A 77 -14.09 3.35 5.00
CA GLU A 77 -14.25 3.38 6.46
C GLU A 77 -14.27 1.97 7.06
N SER A 78 -14.86 1.00 6.36
CA SER A 78 -14.86 -0.42 6.74
C SER A 78 -13.48 -1.09 6.71
N PHE A 79 -12.50 -0.45 6.06
CA PHE A 79 -11.23 -1.04 5.66
C PHE A 79 -10.00 -0.26 6.14
N GLY A 80 -10.16 0.98 6.62
CA GLY A 80 -9.06 1.84 7.03
C GLY A 80 -8.15 2.27 5.88
N VAL A 81 -8.72 2.56 4.73
CA VAL A 81 -7.99 3.06 3.55
C VAL A 81 -8.23 4.56 3.37
N VAL A 82 -7.14 5.32 3.34
CA VAL A 82 -7.13 6.76 3.09
C VAL A 82 -6.45 7.02 1.76
N ARG A 83 -7.11 7.76 0.86
CA ARG A 83 -6.46 8.29 -0.34
C ARG A 83 -5.74 9.58 0.01
N VAL A 84 -4.45 9.63 -0.29
CA VAL A 84 -3.57 10.76 0.02
C VAL A 84 -3.00 11.30 -1.28
N GLU A 85 -3.14 12.60 -1.50
CA GLU A 85 -2.40 13.31 -2.54
C GLU A 85 -1.04 13.74 -1.96
N HIS A 86 0.05 13.33 -2.61
CA HIS A 86 1.42 13.70 -2.24
C HIS A 86 2.26 13.89 -3.49
N CYS A 87 2.98 15.01 -3.58
CA CYS A 87 3.77 15.39 -4.76
C CYS A 87 3.00 15.25 -6.10
N ASP A 88 1.76 15.73 -6.15
CA ASP A 88 0.86 15.67 -7.33
C ASP A 88 0.43 14.24 -7.77
N HIS A 89 0.74 13.21 -6.98
CA HIS A 89 0.27 11.84 -7.18
C HIS A 89 -0.72 11.42 -6.09
N TRP A 90 -1.63 10.50 -6.42
CA TRP A 90 -2.59 9.93 -5.48
C TRP A 90 -2.19 8.52 -5.08
N PHE A 91 -2.13 8.26 -3.78
CA PHE A 91 -1.79 6.97 -3.19
C PHE A 91 -2.94 6.44 -2.36
N GLU A 92 -3.14 5.13 -2.37
CA GLU A 92 -3.95 4.45 -1.36
C GLU A 92 -3.06 4.08 -0.18
N VAL A 93 -3.39 4.59 0.99
CA VAL A 93 -2.67 4.34 2.24
C VAL A 93 -3.58 3.54 3.16
N ALA A 94 -3.23 2.27 3.37
CA ALA A 94 -3.99 1.34 4.20
C ALA A 94 -3.29 1.11 5.54
N THR A 95 -4.04 1.22 6.64
CA THR A 95 -3.54 0.78 7.94
C THR A 95 -3.44 -0.75 7.97
N PHE A 96 -2.32 -1.29 8.44
CA PHE A 96 -2.18 -2.74 8.67
C PHE A 96 -3.33 -3.23 9.54
N ARG A 97 -3.89 -4.39 9.19
CA ARG A 97 -5.07 -4.91 9.89
C ARG A 97 -5.18 -6.41 9.84
N THR A 98 -5.97 -6.95 10.75
CA THR A 98 -6.56 -8.28 10.65
C THR A 98 -8.02 -8.14 10.28
N ASP A 99 -8.49 -8.99 9.38
CA ASP A 99 -9.88 -9.02 8.97
C ASP A 99 -10.67 -9.97 9.90
N GLY A 100 -11.89 -9.57 10.26
CA GLY A 100 -12.83 -10.41 11.01
C GLY A 100 -13.50 -11.47 10.12
N VAL A 101 -14.70 -11.91 10.50
CA VAL A 101 -15.45 -12.89 9.71
C VAL A 101 -15.88 -12.28 8.37
N TYR A 102 -15.57 -12.99 7.28
CA TYR A 102 -16.06 -12.66 5.94
C TYR A 102 -17.45 -13.28 5.76
N LEU A 103 -18.47 -12.44 5.50
CA LEU A 103 -19.83 -12.91 5.24
C LEU A 103 -20.06 -13.23 3.76
N ASP A 104 -19.42 -12.48 2.86
CA ASP A 104 -19.55 -12.62 1.40
C ASP A 104 -18.23 -13.07 0.71
N GLY A 105 -17.22 -13.41 1.51
CA GLY A 105 -15.91 -13.87 1.05
C GLY A 105 -14.92 -12.76 0.67
N ARG A 106 -15.31 -11.47 0.64
CA ARG A 106 -14.40 -10.36 0.29
C ARG A 106 -14.44 -9.18 1.25
N HIS A 107 -15.54 -9.00 1.97
CA HIS A 107 -15.72 -7.90 2.92
C HIS A 107 -15.88 -8.45 4.34
N PRO A 108 -14.89 -8.27 5.23
CA PRO A 108 -15.06 -8.58 6.64
C PRO A 108 -16.08 -7.64 7.30
N GLU A 109 -16.84 -8.17 8.28
CA GLU A 109 -17.77 -7.36 9.09
C GLU A 109 -17.06 -6.26 9.89
N ARG A 110 -15.82 -6.54 10.33
CA ARG A 110 -14.97 -5.61 11.06
C ARG A 110 -13.51 -5.84 10.73
N VAL A 111 -12.73 -4.76 10.73
CA VAL A 111 -11.27 -4.82 10.73
C VAL A 111 -10.73 -4.45 12.10
N THR A 112 -9.58 -4.99 12.47
CA THR A 112 -8.84 -4.57 13.66
C THR A 112 -7.46 -4.10 13.21
N TYR A 113 -7.14 -2.84 13.48
CA TYR A 113 -5.84 -2.29 13.11
C TYR A 113 -4.73 -2.97 13.90
N SER A 114 -3.61 -3.19 13.24
CA SER A 114 -2.46 -3.89 13.75
C SER A 114 -1.23 -3.00 13.65
N LYS A 115 -0.30 -3.20 14.58
CA LYS A 115 1.03 -2.58 14.51
C LYS A 115 2.09 -3.53 13.91
N ASP A 116 1.69 -4.75 13.53
CA ASP A 116 2.59 -5.77 12.98
C ASP A 116 2.28 -6.05 11.48
N PRO A 117 3.18 -5.71 10.55
CA PRO A 117 2.98 -5.98 9.11
C PRO A 117 2.80 -7.47 8.79
N LYS A 118 3.36 -8.38 9.60
CA LYS A 118 3.21 -9.83 9.40
C LYS A 118 1.76 -10.27 9.55
N THR A 119 0.99 -9.62 10.43
CA THR A 119 -0.44 -9.93 10.58
C THR A 119 -1.25 -9.50 9.36
N ASP A 120 -0.91 -8.36 8.74
CA ASP A 120 -1.53 -7.91 7.50
C ASP A 120 -1.16 -8.82 6.31
N ALA A 121 0.11 -9.23 6.21
CA ALA A 121 0.53 -10.15 5.15
C ALA A 121 -0.29 -11.45 5.13
N LYS A 122 -0.54 -12.02 6.31
CA LYS A 122 -1.24 -13.31 6.46
C LYS A 122 -2.71 -13.30 6.06
N ARG A 123 -3.37 -12.14 6.03
CA ARG A 123 -4.78 -12.03 5.62
C ARG A 123 -4.97 -11.80 4.12
N ARG A 124 -3.89 -11.58 3.38
CA ARG A 124 -3.97 -11.30 1.94
C ARG A 124 -4.15 -12.60 1.16
N ASP A 125 -4.99 -12.56 0.14
CA ASP A 125 -5.40 -13.74 -0.63
C ASP A 125 -4.24 -14.42 -1.36
N PHE A 126 -3.28 -13.64 -1.85
CA PHE A 126 -2.14 -14.12 -2.62
C PHE A 126 -0.83 -13.72 -1.96
N THR A 127 0.05 -14.69 -1.78
CA THR A 127 1.41 -14.55 -1.20
C THR A 127 2.25 -13.52 -1.95
N VAL A 128 2.23 -13.52 -3.29
CA VAL A 128 2.91 -12.54 -4.14
C VAL A 128 2.42 -11.10 -3.91
N ASN A 129 1.16 -10.92 -3.50
CA ASN A 129 0.58 -9.62 -3.17
C ASN A 129 0.70 -9.31 -1.66
N ALA A 130 1.34 -10.17 -0.88
CA ALA A 130 1.64 -9.99 0.54
C ALA A 130 3.10 -9.59 0.80
N LEU A 131 3.82 -9.23 -0.26
CA LEU A 131 5.14 -8.62 -0.19
C LEU A 131 5.01 -7.14 0.17
N PHE A 132 5.93 -6.69 1.02
CA PHE A 132 6.11 -5.28 1.34
C PHE A 132 7.50 -4.82 0.94
N TYR A 133 7.63 -3.58 0.53
CA TYR A 133 8.92 -2.96 0.22
C TYR A 133 9.07 -1.66 1.01
N ASP A 134 10.15 -1.56 1.77
CA ASP A 134 10.59 -0.35 2.44
C ASP A 134 11.46 0.46 1.47
N PRO A 135 10.92 1.55 0.89
CA PRO A 135 11.66 2.33 -0.08
C PRO A 135 12.73 3.24 0.57
N VAL A 136 12.67 3.44 1.89
CA VAL A 136 13.66 4.24 2.62
C VAL A 136 14.88 3.40 2.98
N ALA A 137 14.66 2.15 3.39
CA ALA A 137 15.72 1.19 3.71
C ALA A 137 16.17 0.34 2.52
N ASP A 138 15.53 0.49 1.35
CA ASP A 138 15.72 -0.34 0.16
C ASP A 138 15.64 -1.85 0.49
N LYS A 139 14.56 -2.24 1.17
CA LYS A 139 14.41 -3.59 1.74
C LYS A 139 13.04 -4.19 1.47
N VAL A 140 13.02 -5.42 0.97
CA VAL A 140 11.78 -6.20 0.86
C VAL A 140 11.55 -7.02 2.13
N HIS A 141 10.32 -6.97 2.62
CA HIS A 141 9.82 -7.79 3.71
C HIS A 141 8.86 -8.84 3.14
N ASP A 142 9.24 -10.11 3.31
CA ASP A 142 8.45 -11.26 2.91
C ASP A 142 8.14 -12.11 4.15
N PHE A 143 6.86 -12.12 4.55
CA PHE A 143 6.39 -12.79 5.75
C PHE A 143 5.66 -14.11 5.48
N VAL A 144 5.37 -14.39 4.21
CA VAL A 144 4.54 -15.52 3.76
C VAL A 144 5.17 -16.30 2.61
N GLU A 145 6.48 -16.10 2.39
CA GLU A 145 7.27 -16.73 1.33
C GLU A 145 6.81 -16.39 -0.09
N GLY A 146 6.20 -15.21 -0.28
CA GLY A 146 5.66 -14.76 -1.57
C GLY A 146 6.70 -14.60 -2.66
N ARG A 147 7.99 -14.45 -2.33
CA ARG A 147 9.07 -14.45 -3.32
C ARG A 147 9.23 -15.79 -4.03
N LYS A 148 8.91 -16.90 -3.37
CA LYS A 148 9.00 -18.24 -3.98
C LYS A 148 7.96 -18.45 -5.07
N ASP A 149 6.84 -17.74 -4.97
CA ASP A 149 5.73 -17.81 -5.93
C ASP A 149 5.90 -16.87 -7.13
N LEU A 150 7.05 -16.19 -7.24
CA LEU A 150 7.41 -15.34 -8.39
C LEU A 150 8.21 -16.10 -9.48
N GLU A 151 8.52 -17.38 -9.27
CA GLU A 151 9.29 -18.24 -10.19
C GLU A 151 8.45 -18.85 -11.32
#